data_AF-A0A946RWW2-F1
#
_entry.id   AF-A0A946RWW2-F1
#
_cell.length_a   1.000
_cell.length_b   1.000
_cell.length_c   1.000
_cell.angle_alpha   90.00
_cell.angle_beta   90.00
_cell.angle_gamma   90.00
#
_symmetry.space_group_name_H-M   'P 1'
#
loop_
_entity.id
_entity.type
_entity.pdbx_description
1 polymer ?
#
loop_
_entity_poly.entity_id
_entity_poly.type
_entity_poly.pdbx_seq_one_letter_code
_entity_poly.pdbx_strand_id
1 'polypeptide(L)'
;MNEIFKWKDEYLIGINEIDEQHKKLFSIASSFEQSIDLDQSKNALMNVFQYTREHFRLEEGYMKNVNFPGIERHMLEHESFISEFNELVSNFGNSDSERSNILDFFSHWIVDHICKNDHLLALFVENSAPN
;
A
#
# COMPACT_ATOMS: atom_id res chain seq x y z
N MET A 1 -12.57 2.03 -19.56
CA MET A 1 -11.35 2.14 -18.75
C MET A 1 -11.50 1.12 -17.64
N ASN A 2 -10.56 0.18 -17.51
CA ASN A 2 -10.48 -0.66 -16.33
C ASN A 2 -9.80 0.18 -15.26
N GLU A 3 -10.45 0.38 -14.11
CA GLU A 3 -9.86 1.04 -12.94
C GLU A 3 -9.05 -0.01 -12.17
N ILE A 4 -7.72 0.09 -12.24
CA ILE A 4 -6.78 -0.79 -11.52
C ILE A 4 -6.93 -0.56 -10.01
N PHE A 5 -7.00 0.70 -9.59
CA PHE A 5 -7.04 1.08 -8.16
C PHE A 5 -8.45 1.37 -7.66
N LYS A 6 -9.38 0.46 -7.93
CA LYS A 6 -10.73 0.51 -7.38
C LYS A 6 -10.78 -0.14 -6.01
N TRP A 7 -11.15 0.62 -4.98
CA TRP A 7 -11.44 0.06 -3.67
C TRP A 7 -12.61 -0.93 -3.75
N LYS A 8 -12.50 -2.01 -2.99
CA LYS A 8 -13.55 -3.02 -2.83
C LYS A 8 -13.61 -3.42 -1.36
N ASP A 9 -14.81 -3.66 -0.86
CA ASP A 9 -15.01 -4.04 0.54
C ASP A 9 -14.38 -5.41 0.88
N GLU A 10 -14.00 -6.21 -0.11
CA GLU A 10 -13.20 -7.44 0.07
C GLU A 10 -11.79 -7.18 0.63
N TYR A 11 -11.31 -5.94 0.57
CA TYR A 11 -10.02 -5.52 1.14
C TYR A 11 -10.12 -5.03 2.58
N LEU A 12 -11.32 -4.98 3.16
CA LEU A 12 -11.49 -4.64 4.57
C LEU A 12 -10.91 -5.74 5.45
N ILE A 13 -10.03 -5.35 6.37
CA ILE A 13 -9.47 -6.25 7.37
C ILE A 13 -10.17 -6.12 8.73
N GLY A 14 -10.98 -5.07 8.93
CA GLY A 14 -11.77 -4.87 10.15
C GLY A 14 -11.07 -4.03 11.22
N ILE A 15 -9.88 -3.48 10.94
CA ILE A 15 -9.22 -2.48 11.77
C ILE A 15 -9.48 -1.12 11.12
N ASN A 16 -10.47 -0.39 11.64
CA ASN A 16 -10.96 0.87 11.03
C ASN A 16 -9.84 1.84 10.67
N GLU A 17 -8.85 2.04 11.55
CA GLU A 17 -7.75 2.97 11.31
C GLU A 17 -6.86 2.55 10.14
N ILE A 18 -6.69 1.24 9.90
CA ILE A 18 -5.90 0.69 8.79
C ILE A 18 -6.75 0.65 7.51
N ASP A 19 -8.01 0.26 7.60
CA ASP A 19 -8.95 0.24 6.47
C ASP A 19 -9.09 1.63 5.83
N GLU A 20 -9.17 2.69 6.62
CA GLU A 20 -9.21 4.06 6.09
C GLU A 20 -7.89 4.49 5.44
N GLN A 21 -6.75 3.96 5.91
CA GLN A 21 -5.45 4.17 5.25
C GLN A 21 -5.39 3.45 3.91
N HIS A 22 -5.86 2.20 3.83
CA HIS A 22 -5.92 1.45 2.57
C HIS A 22 -6.81 2.15 1.53
N LYS A 23 -8.02 2.57 1.92
CA LYS A 23 -8.91 3.34 1.03
C LYS A 23 -8.24 4.59 0.48
N LYS A 24 -7.54 5.33 1.34
CA LYS A 24 -6.79 6.53 0.92
C LYS A 24 -5.62 6.17 0.00
N LEU A 25 -4.91 5.07 0.24
CA LEU A 25 -3.82 4.60 -0.60
C LEU A 25 -4.32 4.27 -2.01
N PHE A 26 -5.43 3.55 -2.13
CA PHE A 26 -6.09 3.27 -3.42
C PHE A 26 -6.52 4.56 -4.14
N SER A 27 -7.10 5.52 -3.40
CA SER A 27 -7.48 6.82 -3.99
C SER A 27 -6.29 7.60 -4.54
N ILE A 28 -5.15 7.61 -3.83
CA ILE A 28 -3.93 8.28 -4.28
C ILE A 28 -3.32 7.54 -5.47
N ALA A 29 -3.31 6.20 -5.45
CA ALA A 29 -2.83 5.37 -6.56
C ALA A 29 -3.65 5.57 -7.84
N SER A 30 -4.98 5.71 -7.73
CA SER A 30 -5.83 6.02 -8.87
C SER A 30 -5.51 7.40 -9.48
N SER A 31 -5.01 8.36 -8.70
CA SER A 31 -4.53 9.64 -9.25
C SER A 31 -3.29 9.48 -10.13
N PHE A 32 -2.40 8.51 -9.82
CA PHE A 32 -1.28 8.18 -10.70
C PHE A 32 -1.78 7.47 -11.97
N GLU A 33 -2.70 6.52 -11.85
CA GLU A 33 -3.34 5.85 -12.99
C GLU A 33 -3.98 6.85 -13.98
N GLN A 34 -4.66 7.88 -13.47
CA GLN A 34 -5.39 8.86 -14.27
C GLN A 34 -4.55 10.05 -14.77
N SER A 35 -3.28 10.16 -14.36
CA SER A 35 -2.41 11.26 -14.75
C SER A 35 -2.06 11.22 -16.24
N ILE A 36 -2.08 12.39 -16.90
CA ILE A 36 -2.01 12.49 -18.37
C ILE A 36 -0.69 13.06 -18.92
N ASP A 37 0.04 13.80 -18.10
CA ASP A 37 1.32 14.42 -18.48
C ASP A 37 2.43 14.06 -17.49
N LEU A 38 3.69 14.27 -17.90
CA LEU A 38 4.87 13.87 -17.15
C LEU A 38 4.91 14.46 -15.73
N ASP A 39 4.58 15.75 -15.58
CA ASP A 39 4.69 16.43 -14.29
C ASP A 39 3.60 15.98 -13.33
N GLN A 40 2.36 15.85 -13.81
CA GLN A 40 1.26 15.25 -13.05
C GLN A 40 1.61 13.83 -12.61
N SER A 41 2.20 13.04 -13.51
CA SER A 41 2.50 11.63 -13.26
C SER A 41 3.61 11.47 -12.23
N LYS A 42 4.68 12.27 -12.33
CA LYS A 42 5.76 12.29 -11.34
C LYS A 42 5.27 12.73 -9.97
N ASN A 43 4.44 13.78 -9.91
CA ASN A 43 3.88 14.26 -8.65
C ASN A 43 2.93 13.22 -8.03
N ALA A 44 2.04 12.63 -8.82
CA ALA A 44 1.12 11.59 -8.36
C ALA A 44 1.88 10.36 -7.87
N LEU A 45 2.87 9.87 -8.63
CA LEU A 45 3.70 8.74 -8.26
C LEU A 45 4.49 9.00 -6.97
N MET A 46 5.07 10.19 -6.82
CA MET A 46 5.73 10.60 -5.58
C MET A 46 4.76 10.61 -4.38
N ASN A 47 3.52 11.07 -4.58
CA ASN A 47 2.50 11.02 -3.54
C ASN A 47 2.14 9.58 -3.15
N VAL A 48 2.03 8.66 -4.11
CA VAL A 48 1.81 7.23 -3.83
C VAL A 48 2.96 6.69 -2.97
N PHE A 49 4.21 6.94 -3.38
CA PHE A 49 5.39 6.51 -2.65
C PHE A 49 5.44 7.05 -1.22
N GLN A 50 5.24 8.36 -1.05
CA GLN A 50 5.25 9.00 0.27
C GLN A 50 4.14 8.47 1.18
N TYR A 51 2.92 8.31 0.64
CA TYR A 51 1.81 7.83 1.44
C TYR A 51 1.95 6.35 1.81
N THR A 52 2.53 5.52 0.92
CA THR A 52 2.83 4.12 1.23
C THR A 52 3.80 4.01 2.42
N ARG A 53 4.87 4.82 2.42
CA ARG A 53 5.83 4.88 3.54
C ARG A 53 5.17 5.31 4.85
N GLU A 54 4.29 6.29 4.79
CA GLU A 54 3.58 6.76 5.98
C GLU A 54 2.61 5.71 6.51
N HIS A 55 1.86 5.06 5.63
CA HIS A 55 0.96 3.96 5.97
C HIS A 55 1.72 2.83 6.69
N PHE A 56 2.82 2.32 6.12
CA PHE A 56 3.64 1.30 6.76
C PHE A 56 4.17 1.73 8.12
N ARG A 57 4.63 2.98 8.26
CA ARG A 57 5.09 3.52 9.55
C ARG A 57 3.96 3.52 10.61
N LEU A 58 2.75 3.87 10.21
CA LEU A 58 1.58 3.89 11.10
C LEU A 58 1.17 2.47 11.51
N GLU A 59 1.12 1.55 10.55
CA GLU A 59 0.81 0.14 10.80
C GLU A 59 1.87 -0.53 11.69
N GLU A 60 3.15 -0.29 11.46
CA GLU A 60 4.23 -0.78 12.33
C GLU A 60 4.10 -0.23 13.75
N GLY A 61 3.70 1.03 13.89
CA GLY A 61 3.37 1.62 15.19
C GLY A 61 2.21 0.89 15.86
N TYR A 62 1.16 0.58 15.09
CA TYR A 62 0.03 -0.21 15.56
C TYR A 62 0.44 -1.62 15.99
N MET A 63 1.20 -2.34 15.16
CA MET A 63 1.74 -3.68 15.45
C MET A 63 2.54 -3.70 16.75
N LYS A 64 3.38 -2.68 17.00
CA LYS A 64 4.12 -2.54 18.27
C LYS A 64 3.19 -2.37 19.45
N ASN A 65 2.16 -1.53 19.32
CA ASN A 65 1.22 -1.25 20.40
C ASN A 65 0.41 -2.48 20.82
N VAL A 66 0.05 -3.34 19.86
CA VAL A 66 -0.70 -4.58 20.14
C VAL A 66 0.22 -5.78 20.44
N ASN A 67 1.55 -5.60 20.42
CA ASN A 67 2.54 -6.66 20.58
C ASN A 67 2.37 -7.80 19.56
N PHE A 68 2.14 -7.44 18.29
CA PHE A 68 1.96 -8.42 17.22
C PHE A 68 3.24 -9.28 17.03
N PRO A 69 3.19 -10.61 17.21
CA PRO A 69 4.37 -11.47 17.15
C PRO A 69 5.05 -11.50 15.77
N GLY A 70 4.30 -11.25 14.69
CA GLY A 70 4.79 -11.28 13.31
C GLY A 70 5.47 -9.99 12.83
N ILE A 71 5.65 -9.00 13.71
CA ILE A 71 6.08 -7.65 13.32
C ILE A 71 7.41 -7.63 12.55
N GLU A 72 8.42 -8.39 12.97
CA GLU A 72 9.74 -8.36 12.31
C GLU A 72 9.64 -8.79 10.84
N ARG A 73 8.90 -9.87 10.57
CA ARG A 73 8.68 -10.33 9.19
C ARG A 73 7.89 -9.32 8.38
N HIS A 74 6.84 -8.75 8.97
CA HIS A 74 5.99 -7.78 8.30
C HIS A 74 6.80 -6.52 7.91
N MET A 75 7.63 -6.00 8.82
CA MET A 75 8.55 -4.88 8.55
C MET A 75 9.54 -5.19 7.42
N LEU A 76 10.06 -6.41 7.32
CA LEU A 76 10.97 -6.78 6.23
C LEU A 76 10.29 -6.76 4.85
N GLU A 77 9.01 -7.17 4.78
CA GLU A 77 8.22 -7.06 3.55
C GLU A 77 8.03 -5.58 3.14
N HIS A 78 7.73 -4.70 4.12
CA HIS A 78 7.65 -3.25 3.90
C HIS A 78 8.96 -2.66 3.39
N GLU A 79 10.08 -2.97 4.06
CA GLU A 79 11.40 -2.46 3.68
C GLU A 79 11.79 -2.91 2.26
N SER A 80 11.57 -4.18 1.95
CA SER A 80 11.82 -4.74 0.61
C SER A 80 10.99 -4.01 -0.46
N PHE A 81 9.69 -3.83 -0.20
CA PHE A 81 8.81 -3.13 -1.13
C PHE A 81 9.22 -1.68 -1.35
N ILE A 82 9.51 -0.95 -0.27
CA ILE A 82 9.94 0.46 -0.38
C ILE A 82 11.25 0.59 -1.15
N SER A 83 12.19 -0.35 -0.99
CA SER A 83 13.44 -0.34 -1.74
C SER A 83 13.18 -0.47 -3.25
N GLU A 84 12.42 -1.49 -3.67
CA GLU A 84 12.09 -1.73 -5.07
C GLU A 84 11.24 -0.60 -5.66
N PHE A 85 10.25 -0.12 -4.89
CA PHE A 85 9.37 0.96 -5.34
C PHE A 85 10.15 2.26 -5.51
N ASN A 86 11.12 2.56 -4.65
CA ASN A 86 11.98 3.74 -4.78
C ASN A 86 12.81 3.71 -6.07
N GLU A 87 13.32 2.55 -6.48
CA GLU A 87 14.04 2.40 -7.75
C GLU A 87 13.14 2.71 -8.95
N LEU A 88 11.91 2.19 -8.93
CA LEU A 88 10.91 2.46 -9.97
C LEU A 88 10.53 3.95 -10.04
N VAL A 89 10.29 4.57 -8.88
CA VAL A 89 9.94 6.00 -8.77
C VAL A 89 11.08 6.89 -9.26
N SER A 90 12.33 6.56 -8.89
CA SER A 90 13.51 7.36 -9.25
C SER A 90 13.82 7.32 -10.74
N ASN A 91 13.52 6.20 -11.40
CA ASN A 91 13.80 5.99 -12.82
C ASN A 91 12.63 6.37 -13.74
N PHE A 92 11.50 6.83 -13.20
CA PHE A 92 10.28 7.06 -13.98
C PHE A 92 10.44 8.21 -15.01
N GLY A 93 10.45 7.83 -16.29
CA GLY A 93 10.53 8.74 -17.45
C GLY A 93 9.20 9.07 -18.12
N ASN A 94 8.08 8.50 -17.65
CA ASN A 94 6.73 8.62 -18.22
C ASN A 94 6.53 8.01 -19.62
N SER A 95 7.26 6.95 -19.95
CA SER A 95 6.83 6.06 -21.04
C SER A 95 5.65 5.20 -20.60
N ASP A 96 4.79 4.81 -21.56
CA ASP A 96 3.63 3.94 -21.29
C ASP A 96 4.05 2.60 -20.65
N SER A 97 5.20 2.07 -21.06
CA SER A 97 5.75 0.82 -20.53
C SER A 97 6.19 0.95 -19.07
N GLU A 98 6.88 2.04 -18.71
CA GLU A 98 7.28 2.28 -17.31
C GLU A 98 6.06 2.49 -16.44
N ARG A 99 5.08 3.26 -16.92
CA ARG A 99 3.81 3.47 -16.21
C ARG A 99 3.12 2.14 -15.96
N SER A 100 2.89 1.34 -16.99
CA SER A 100 2.22 0.03 -16.84
C SER A 100 2.97 -0.85 -15.84
N ASN A 101 4.30 -0.93 -15.94
CA ASN A 101 5.11 -1.72 -15.03
C ASN A 101 4.93 -1.28 -13.56
N ILE A 102 4.89 0.02 -13.30
CA ILE A 102 4.69 0.56 -11.94
C ILE A 102 3.28 0.27 -11.43
N LEU A 103 2.26 0.49 -12.26
CA LEU A 103 0.86 0.22 -11.89
C LEU A 103 0.66 -1.27 -11.57
N ASP A 104 1.21 -2.16 -12.40
CA ASP A 104 1.15 -3.60 -12.22
C ASP A 104 1.93 -4.05 -10.98
N PHE A 105 3.16 -3.57 -10.80
CA PHE A 105 3.98 -3.85 -9.62
C PHE A 105 3.25 -3.47 -8.32
N PHE A 106 2.79 -2.21 -8.25
CA PHE A 106 2.17 -1.67 -7.05
C PHE A 106 0.82 -2.36 -6.75
N SER A 107 -0.04 -2.54 -7.76
CA SER A 107 -1.36 -3.14 -7.58
C SER A 107 -1.30 -4.61 -7.14
N HIS A 108 -0.42 -5.41 -7.73
CA HIS A 108 -0.27 -6.80 -7.33
C HIS A 108 0.25 -6.91 -5.90
N TRP A 109 1.30 -6.14 -5.56
CA TRP A 109 1.90 -6.22 -4.24
C TRP A 109 0.91 -5.75 -3.15
N ILE A 110 0.26 -4.59 -3.32
CA ILE A 110 -0.59 -4.03 -2.27
C ILE A 110 -1.82 -4.90 -1.99
N VAL A 111 -2.44 -5.46 -3.03
CA VAL A 111 -3.59 -6.35 -2.86
C VAL A 111 -3.17 -7.66 -2.19
N ASP A 112 -2.04 -8.25 -2.59
CA ASP A 112 -1.54 -9.47 -1.97
C ASP A 112 -1.18 -9.25 -0.50
N HIS A 113 -0.55 -8.11 -0.20
CA HIS A 113 -0.13 -7.73 1.14
C HIS A 113 -1.32 -7.56 2.08
N ILE A 114 -2.33 -6.78 1.70
CA ILE A 114 -3.55 -6.56 2.49
C ILE A 114 -4.27 -7.88 2.77
N CYS A 115 -4.47 -8.69 1.73
CA CYS A 115 -5.21 -9.95 1.85
C CYS A 115 -4.49 -11.02 2.69
N LYS A 116 -3.17 -10.89 2.89
CA LYS A 116 -2.36 -11.89 3.60
C LYS A 116 -1.78 -11.35 4.90
N ASN A 117 -0.89 -10.37 4.84
CA ASN A 117 -0.12 -9.92 6.00
C ASN A 117 -0.97 -9.08 6.94
N ASP A 118 -1.71 -8.10 6.42
CA ASP A 118 -2.54 -7.19 7.24
C ASP A 118 -3.74 -7.96 7.79
N HIS A 119 -4.26 -8.92 7.03
CA HIS A 119 -5.28 -9.84 7.52
C HIS A 119 -4.80 -10.70 8.70
N LEU A 120 -3.53 -11.13 8.72
CA LEU A 120 -2.96 -11.84 9.88
C LEU A 120 -2.88 -10.94 11.13
N LEU A 121 -2.58 -9.65 10.94
CA LEU A 121 -2.64 -8.67 12.02
C LEU A 121 -4.08 -8.52 12.54
N ALA A 122 -5.07 -8.40 11.65
CA ALA A 122 -6.48 -8.33 12.03
C ALA A 122 -6.95 -9.56 12.82
N LEU A 123 -6.63 -10.78 12.36
CA LEU A 123 -6.94 -12.01 13.08
C LEU A 123 -6.30 -12.03 14.48
N PHE A 124 -5.07 -11.53 14.62
CA PHE A 124 -4.43 -11.45 15.93
C PHE A 124 -5.15 -10.48 16.87
N VAL A 125 -5.53 -9.30 16.37
CA VAL A 125 -6.25 -8.27 17.15
C VAL A 125 -7.62 -8.78 17.59
N GLU A 126 -8.38 -9.41 16.68
CA GLU A 126 -9.69 -9.99 16.98
C GLU A 126 -9.60 -11.04 18.10
N ASN A 127 -8.63 -11.96 18.02
CA ASN A 127 -8.42 -12.99 19.04
C ASN A 127 -7.85 -12.47 20.36
N SER A 128 -7.30 -11.25 20.37
CA SER A 128 -6.73 -10.61 21.56
C SER A 128 -7.72 -9.68 22.27
N ALA A 129 -8.88 -9.41 21.67
CA ALA A 129 -9.91 -8.59 22.28
C ALA A 129 -10.55 -9.32 23.48
N PRO A 130 -10.65 -8.68 24.66
CA PRO A 130 -11.38 -9.28 25.77
C PRO A 130 -12.87 -9.37 25.41
N ASN A 131 -13.43 -10.59 25.53
CA ASN A 131 -14.88 -10.84 25.42
C ASN A 131 -15.70 -10.01 26.42
#